data_AF-A0A918MEC4-F1
#
_entry.id   AF-A0A918MEC4-F1
#
_cell.length_a   1.000
_cell.length_b   1.000
_cell.length_c   1.000
_cell.angle_alpha   90.00
_cell.angle_beta   90.00
_cell.angle_gamma   90.00
#
_symmetry.space_group_name_H-M   'P 1'
#
loop_
_entity.id
_entity.type
_entity.pdbx_description
1 polymer ?
#
loop_
_entity_poly.entity_id
_entity_poly.type
_entity_poly.pdbx_seq_one_letter_code
_entity_poly.pdbx_strand_id
1 'polypeptide(L)'
;MANDTFDPNRLTFEDGVKRITDAIRASGLETEDRIITSRDPGMDEVLNRLVVDNVPSGFKKWQLPFYMNCPTQLYITVAEPGAKAPPHSHDGGPGLRFIATGSIHYNGQELTSGDWMYIPAGKQYSFEVGRLGACICYCYCCSCA
;
A
#
# COMPACT_ATOMS: atom_id res chain seq x y z
N MET A 1 -23.05 -13.60 -7.68
CA MET A 1 -22.54 -12.94 -6.47
C MET A 1 -21.01 -12.98 -6.59
N ALA A 2 -20.36 -11.82 -6.62
CA ALA A 2 -18.92 -11.74 -6.93
C ALA A 2 -18.11 -12.43 -5.82
N ASN A 3 -17.15 -13.28 -6.20
CA ASN A 3 -16.31 -14.05 -5.28
C ASN A 3 -15.41 -13.12 -4.43
N ASP A 4 -15.64 -13.13 -3.12
CA ASP A 4 -14.76 -12.59 -2.08
C ASP A 4 -13.38 -13.28 -2.10
N THR A 5 -12.39 -12.64 -2.74
CA THR A 5 -10.99 -13.13 -2.72
C THR A 5 -9.99 -12.08 -2.20
N PHE A 6 -10.46 -10.89 -1.81
CA PHE A 6 -9.61 -9.84 -1.27
C PHE A 6 -9.34 -10.08 0.22
N ASP A 7 -8.15 -10.63 0.52
CA ASP A 7 -7.62 -10.75 1.89
C ASP A 7 -6.39 -9.86 2.11
N PRO A 8 -6.51 -8.74 2.84
CA PRO A 8 -5.40 -7.84 3.09
C PRO A 8 -4.48 -8.29 4.25
N ASN A 9 -4.53 -9.54 4.70
CA ASN A 9 -3.69 -10.05 5.80
C ASN A 9 -2.80 -11.24 5.37
N ARG A 10 -2.47 -11.33 4.07
CA ARG A 10 -1.81 -12.51 3.47
C ARG A 10 -0.35 -12.74 3.89
N LEU A 11 0.32 -11.71 4.38
CA LEU A 11 1.76 -11.76 4.66
C LEU A 11 2.06 -11.25 6.07
N THR A 12 3.06 -11.85 6.71
CA THR A 12 3.63 -11.32 7.95
C THR A 12 4.55 -10.13 7.67
N PHE A 13 4.97 -9.40 8.72
CA PHE A 13 5.96 -8.33 8.57
C PHE A 13 7.28 -8.87 8.01
N GLU A 14 7.73 -10.01 8.51
CA GLU A 14 8.95 -10.70 8.10
C GLU A 14 8.90 -11.12 6.63
N ASP A 15 7.76 -11.62 6.16
CA ASP A 15 7.55 -11.94 4.75
C ASP A 15 7.64 -10.68 3.87
N GLY A 16 7.11 -9.55 4.36
CA GLY A 16 7.21 -8.26 3.70
C GLY A 16 8.66 -7.79 3.56
N VAL A 17 9.48 -7.94 4.62
CA VAL A 17 10.92 -7.62 4.58
C VAL A 17 11.63 -8.54 3.60
N LYS A 18 11.39 -9.86 3.69
CA LYS A 18 11.99 -10.85 2.80
C LYS A 18 11.68 -10.52 1.34
N ARG A 19 10.44 -10.16 1.03
CA ARG A 19 9.99 -9.77 -0.30
C ARG A 19 10.78 -8.57 -0.85
N ILE A 20 11.02 -7.54 -0.03
CA ILE A 20 11.85 -6.39 -0.41
C ILE A 20 13.29 -6.84 -0.69
N THR A 21 13.89 -7.60 0.23
CA THR A 21 15.30 -8.04 0.08
C THR A 21 15.52 -8.93 -1.14
N ASP A 22 14.58 -9.84 -1.44
CA ASP A 22 14.67 -10.71 -2.59
C ASP A 22 14.52 -9.92 -3.91
N ALA A 23 13.64 -8.92 -3.93
CA ALA A 23 13.45 -8.06 -5.11
C ALA A 23 14.71 -7.24 -5.42
N ILE A 24 15.32 -6.62 -4.39
CA ILE A 24 16.57 -5.85 -4.54
C ILE A 24 17.71 -6.76 -5.02
N ARG A 25 17.89 -7.92 -4.36
CA ARG A 25 18.93 -8.90 -4.73
C ARG A 25 18.77 -9.40 -6.17
N ALA A 26 17.55 -9.68 -6.59
CA ALA A 26 17.27 -10.16 -7.95
C ALA A 26 17.58 -9.13 -9.05
N SER A 27 17.57 -7.83 -8.71
CA SER A 27 17.91 -6.74 -9.63
C SER A 27 19.39 -6.33 -9.54
N GLY A 28 20.18 -6.95 -8.65
CA GLY A 28 21.60 -6.61 -8.47
C GLY A 28 21.85 -5.19 -7.99
N LEU A 29 20.85 -4.56 -7.35
CA LEU A 29 20.97 -3.20 -6.84
C LEU A 29 21.58 -3.18 -5.46
N GLU A 30 22.54 -2.28 -5.28
CA GLU A 30 23.11 -1.93 -3.98
C GLU A 30 22.33 -0.75 -3.40
N THR A 31 21.60 -1.01 -2.31
CA THR A 31 20.74 0.00 -1.66
C THR A 31 21.26 0.43 -0.28
N GLU A 32 22.25 -0.27 0.27
CA GLU A 32 22.82 0.01 1.59
C GLU A 32 23.70 1.27 1.56
N ASP A 33 23.70 2.03 2.66
CA ASP A 33 24.55 3.21 2.90
C ASP A 33 24.47 4.36 1.86
N ARG A 34 23.37 4.46 1.11
CA ARG A 34 23.13 5.56 0.16
C ARG A 34 21.67 6.03 0.13
N ILE A 35 21.47 7.23 -0.37
CA ILE A 35 20.13 7.72 -0.74
C ILE A 35 19.71 7.01 -2.03
N ILE A 36 18.55 6.36 -1.99
CA ILE A 36 17.94 5.74 -3.17
C ILE A 36 16.69 6.52 -3.61
N THR A 37 16.38 6.48 -4.90
CA THR A 37 15.17 7.10 -5.45
C THR A 37 14.44 6.17 -6.41
N SER A 38 13.16 6.44 -6.65
CA SER A 38 12.37 5.74 -7.69
C SER A 38 12.85 6.01 -9.12
N ARG A 39 13.90 6.82 -9.29
CA ARG A 39 14.53 7.16 -10.57
C ARG A 39 15.92 6.54 -10.73
N ASP A 40 16.41 5.81 -9.73
CA ASP A 40 17.68 5.10 -9.84
C ASP A 40 17.57 4.02 -10.93
N PRO A 41 18.62 3.79 -11.74
CA PRO A 41 18.63 2.72 -12.73
C PRO A 41 18.29 1.36 -12.08
N GLY A 42 17.42 0.57 -12.72
CA GLY A 42 16.99 -0.75 -12.24
C GLY A 42 15.89 -0.74 -11.15
N MET A 43 15.54 0.43 -10.61
CA MET A 43 14.52 0.53 -9.56
C MET A 43 13.11 0.21 -10.07
N ASP A 44 12.86 0.42 -11.36
CA ASP A 44 11.64 0.00 -12.04
C ASP A 44 11.46 -1.53 -12.03
N GLU A 45 12.54 -2.29 -12.24
CA GLU A 45 12.51 -3.75 -12.13
C GLU A 45 12.18 -4.22 -10.70
N VAL A 46 12.76 -3.57 -9.69
CA VAL A 46 12.44 -3.85 -8.28
C VAL A 46 10.96 -3.55 -8.01
N LEU A 47 10.46 -2.39 -8.41
CA LEU A 47 9.05 -2.02 -8.23
C LEU A 47 8.10 -2.99 -8.94
N ASN A 48 8.46 -3.48 -10.12
CA ASN A 48 7.66 -4.48 -10.85
C ASN A 48 7.54 -5.81 -10.07
N ARG A 49 8.56 -6.19 -9.29
CA ARG A 49 8.51 -7.37 -8.40
C ARG A 49 7.71 -7.11 -7.12
N LEU A 50 7.58 -5.85 -6.73
CA LEU A 50 6.88 -5.41 -5.51
C LEU A 50 5.41 -5.02 -5.75
N VAL A 51 4.85 -5.32 -6.93
CA VAL A 51 3.42 -5.18 -7.22
C VAL A 51 2.61 -6.11 -6.32
N VAL A 52 1.62 -5.58 -5.61
CA VAL A 52 0.64 -6.39 -4.86
C VAL A 52 -0.51 -6.73 -5.79
N ASP A 53 -0.70 -8.02 -6.01
CA ASP A 53 -1.69 -8.58 -6.93
C ASP A 53 -3.09 -8.70 -6.31
N ASN A 54 -3.15 -8.84 -4.99
CA ASN A 54 -4.39 -8.96 -4.25
C ASN A 54 -4.99 -7.59 -3.89
N VAL A 55 -5.50 -6.89 -4.90
CA VAL A 55 -6.17 -5.61 -4.70
C VAL A 55 -7.55 -5.59 -5.33
N PRO A 56 -8.48 -4.76 -4.81
CA PRO A 56 -9.79 -4.61 -5.42
C PRO A 56 -9.68 -4.09 -6.85
N SER A 57 -10.74 -4.31 -7.65
CA SER A 57 -10.81 -3.77 -9.01
C SER A 57 -10.68 -2.24 -9.01
N GLY A 58 -9.92 -1.71 -9.96
CA GLY A 58 -9.61 -0.27 -10.06
C GLY A 58 -8.48 0.20 -9.15
N PHE A 59 -7.80 -0.71 -8.44
CA PHE A 59 -6.62 -0.37 -7.63
C PHE A 59 -5.36 -0.99 -8.21
N LYS A 60 -4.25 -0.26 -8.11
CA LYS A 60 -2.88 -0.77 -8.32
C LYS A 60 -2.06 -0.41 -7.10
N LYS A 61 -1.22 -1.34 -6.66
CA LYS A 61 -0.52 -1.23 -5.38
C LYS A 61 0.90 -1.75 -5.51
N TRP A 62 1.84 -1.03 -4.89
CA TRP A 62 3.24 -1.41 -4.80
C TRP A 62 3.70 -1.31 -3.36
N GLN A 63 4.45 -2.30 -2.89
CA GLN A 63 5.28 -2.17 -1.70
C GLN A 63 6.51 -1.32 -2.06
N LEU A 64 6.91 -0.40 -1.18
CA LEU A 64 8.12 0.39 -1.40
C LEU A 64 9.38 -0.47 -1.18
N PRO A 65 10.47 -0.21 -1.92
CA PRO A 65 11.66 -1.06 -1.93
C PRO A 65 12.60 -0.76 -0.75
N PHE A 66 12.05 -0.49 0.43
CA PHE A 66 12.80 -0.24 1.66
C PHE A 66 11.91 -0.46 2.88
N TYR A 67 12.56 -0.74 4.01
CA TYR A 67 11.94 -0.84 5.32
C TYR A 67 12.77 -0.04 6.32
N MET A 68 12.22 0.23 7.50
CA MET A 68 12.89 0.98 8.57
C MET A 68 13.26 0.04 9.72
N ASN A 69 14.11 0.51 10.63
CA ASN A 69 14.53 -0.26 11.82
C ASN A 69 13.35 -0.59 12.76
N CYS A 70 12.27 0.20 12.71
CA CYS A 70 11.01 -0.14 13.35
C CYS A 70 10.10 -0.92 12.38
N PRO A 71 9.28 -1.89 12.86
CA PRO A 71 8.38 -2.67 12.02
C PRO A 71 7.41 -1.80 11.20
N THR A 72 7.80 -1.51 9.96
CA THR A 72 7.13 -0.58 9.06
C THR A 72 7.11 -1.16 7.65
N GLN A 73 5.92 -1.25 7.05
CA GLN A 73 5.78 -1.63 5.64
C GLN A 73 5.05 -0.51 4.91
N LEU A 74 5.73 0.06 3.92
CA LEU A 74 5.26 1.25 3.20
C LEU A 74 4.80 0.86 1.81
N TYR A 75 3.75 1.53 1.35
CA TYR A 75 3.15 1.24 0.07
C TYR A 75 2.62 2.51 -0.61
N ILE A 76 2.52 2.44 -1.92
CA ILE A 76 1.79 3.39 -2.75
C ILE A 76 0.65 2.64 -3.42
N THR A 77 -0.55 3.20 -3.38
CA THR A 77 -1.70 2.76 -4.17
C THR A 77 -2.15 3.87 -5.10
N VAL A 78 -2.40 3.52 -6.34
CA VAL A 78 -3.13 4.36 -7.30
C VAL A 78 -4.49 3.73 -7.53
N ALA A 79 -5.54 4.52 -7.43
CA ALA A 79 -6.91 4.06 -7.58
C ALA A 79 -7.67 4.87 -8.64
N GLU A 80 -8.43 4.17 -9.47
CA GLU A 80 -9.23 4.73 -10.54
C GLU A 80 -10.47 5.48 -10.00
N PRO A 81 -11.00 6.48 -10.73
CA PRO A 81 -12.23 7.16 -10.35
C PRO A 81 -13.39 6.20 -10.06
N GLY A 82 -14.08 6.39 -8.94
CA GLY A 82 -15.24 5.58 -8.55
C GLY A 82 -14.92 4.15 -8.11
N ALA A 83 -13.64 3.75 -8.07
CA ALA A 83 -13.24 2.46 -7.53
C ALA A 83 -13.62 2.34 -6.04
N LYS A 84 -13.94 1.12 -5.60
CA LYS A 84 -14.41 0.87 -4.22
C LYS A 84 -13.48 -0.08 -3.50
N ALA A 85 -13.00 0.34 -2.34
CA ALA A 85 -12.40 -0.58 -1.38
C ALA A 85 -13.56 -1.23 -0.59
N PRO A 86 -13.83 -2.54 -0.79
CA PRO A 86 -14.91 -3.21 -0.07
C PRO A 86 -14.63 -3.22 1.44
N PRO A 87 -15.64 -3.47 2.29
CA PRO A 87 -15.44 -3.63 3.72
C PRO A 87 -14.33 -4.65 4.03
N HIS A 88 -13.29 -4.21 4.75
CA HIS A 88 -12.18 -5.06 5.19
C HIS A 88 -11.53 -4.51 6.47
N SER A 89 -10.72 -5.33 7.14
CA SER A 89 -9.89 -4.94 8.28
C SER A 89 -8.44 -5.37 8.07
N HIS A 90 -7.53 -4.66 8.74
CA HIS A 90 -6.12 -5.06 8.88
C HIS A 90 -5.95 -5.50 10.34
N ASP A 91 -5.62 -6.77 10.55
CA ASP A 91 -5.71 -7.38 11.88
C ASP A 91 -4.33 -7.48 12.56
N GLY A 92 -3.26 -7.59 11.77
CA GLY A 92 -1.89 -7.67 12.30
C GLY A 92 -1.34 -6.33 12.82
N GLY A 93 -2.03 -5.21 12.60
CA GLY A 93 -1.72 -3.94 13.24
C GLY A 93 -2.38 -2.72 12.60
N PRO A 94 -2.13 -1.51 13.12
CA PRO A 94 -2.78 -0.30 12.65
C PRO A 94 -2.27 0.13 11.27
N GLY A 95 -3.15 0.78 10.51
CA GLY A 95 -2.85 1.39 9.23
C GLY A 95 -2.92 2.92 9.28
N LEU A 96 -2.17 3.56 8.39
CA LEU A 96 -2.27 4.98 8.08
C LEU A 96 -2.56 5.13 6.59
N ARG A 97 -3.59 5.87 6.17
CA ARG A 97 -3.73 6.35 4.80
C ARG A 97 -3.42 7.84 4.75
N PHE A 98 -2.54 8.24 3.85
CA PHE A 98 -2.25 9.63 3.53
C PHE A 98 -2.61 9.87 2.06
N ILE A 99 -3.47 10.85 1.80
CA ILE A 99 -3.93 11.16 0.45
C ILE A 99 -2.90 12.10 -0.19
N ALA A 100 -2.13 11.58 -1.15
CA ALA A 100 -1.10 12.35 -1.83
C ALA A 100 -1.67 13.19 -2.99
N THR A 101 -2.65 12.65 -3.72
CA THR A 101 -3.40 13.38 -4.75
C THR A 101 -4.80 12.77 -4.94
N GLY A 102 -5.74 13.54 -5.47
CA GLY A 102 -7.13 13.12 -5.67
C GLY A 102 -7.93 13.12 -4.36
N SER A 103 -8.91 12.22 -4.25
CA SER A 103 -9.74 12.11 -3.05
C SER A 103 -10.35 10.72 -2.82
N ILE A 104 -10.76 10.46 -1.58
CA ILE A 104 -11.61 9.34 -1.20
C ILE A 104 -12.81 9.82 -0.38
N HIS A 105 -13.93 9.11 -0.46
CA HIS A 105 -15.11 9.32 0.35
C HIS A 105 -15.19 8.24 1.43
N TYR A 106 -15.10 8.66 2.69
CA TYR A 106 -15.20 7.80 3.87
C TYR A 106 -16.21 8.39 4.85
N ASN A 107 -17.22 7.60 5.24
CA ASN A 107 -18.20 7.98 6.26
C ASN A 107 -18.87 9.36 6.01
N GLY A 108 -19.24 9.63 4.76
CA GLY A 108 -19.86 10.91 4.35
C GLY A 108 -18.89 12.09 4.27
N GLN A 109 -17.61 11.90 4.53
CA GLN A 109 -16.56 12.92 4.42
C GLN A 109 -15.70 12.65 3.18
N GLU A 110 -15.32 13.70 2.47
CA GLU A 110 -14.30 13.63 1.43
C GLU A 110 -12.94 13.97 2.04
N LEU A 111 -11.98 13.06 1.91
CA LEU A 111 -10.59 13.27 2.27
C LEU A 111 -9.80 13.55 0.99
N THR A 112 -9.13 14.69 0.94
CA THR A 112 -8.42 15.22 -0.22
C THR A 112 -6.91 15.29 0.04
N SER A 113 -6.16 15.87 -0.89
CA SER A 113 -4.70 15.91 -0.81
C SER A 113 -4.20 16.58 0.48
N GLY A 114 -3.36 15.88 1.24
CA GLY A 114 -2.88 16.30 2.56
C GLY A 114 -3.67 15.74 3.75
N ASP A 115 -4.88 15.23 3.51
CA ASP A 115 -5.68 14.58 4.54
C ASP A 115 -5.17 13.15 4.82
N TRP A 116 -5.51 12.65 6.00
CA TRP A 116 -5.08 11.35 6.47
C TRP A 116 -6.19 10.62 7.24
N MET A 117 -6.05 9.30 7.31
CA MET A 117 -6.94 8.41 8.05
C MET A 117 -6.09 7.42 8.84
N TYR A 118 -6.22 7.41 10.16
CA TYR A 118 -5.68 6.36 11.02
C TYR A 118 -6.71 5.26 11.20
N ILE A 119 -6.29 4.01 11.02
CA ILE A 119 -7.15 2.83 11.12
C ILE A 119 -6.57 1.90 12.18
N PRO A 120 -7.19 1.81 13.38
CA PRO A 120 -6.77 0.85 14.39
C PRO A 120 -6.91 -0.60 13.89
N ALA A 121 -6.06 -1.48 14.41
CA ALA A 121 -6.11 -2.91 14.09
C ALA A 121 -7.52 -3.49 14.32
N GLY A 122 -7.96 -4.36 13.42
CA GLY A 122 -9.28 -5.02 13.47
C GLY A 122 -10.48 -4.12 13.16
N LYS A 123 -10.29 -2.83 12.88
CA LYS A 123 -11.41 -1.94 12.51
C LYS A 123 -11.77 -2.14 11.04
N GLN A 124 -13.02 -2.55 10.81
CA GLN A 124 -13.60 -2.62 9.48
C GLN A 124 -13.86 -1.22 8.93
N TYR A 125 -13.55 -1.02 7.66
CA TYR A 125 -13.86 0.19 6.92
C TYR A 125 -13.99 -0.11 5.43
N SER A 126 -14.62 0.82 4.72
CA SER A 126 -14.70 0.86 3.26
C SER A 126 -14.65 2.31 2.82
N PHE A 127 -14.26 2.56 1.57
CA PHE A 127 -14.30 3.90 0.98
C PHE A 127 -14.49 3.81 -0.52
N GLU A 128 -14.96 4.90 -1.11
CA GLU A 128 -15.08 5.09 -2.55
C GLU A 128 -14.08 6.13 -3.03
N VAL A 129 -13.48 5.92 -4.18
CA VAL A 129 -12.50 6.86 -4.76
C VAL A 129 -13.23 7.99 -5.48
N GLY A 130 -12.80 9.22 -5.23
CA GLY A 130 -13.39 10.41 -5.82
C GLY A 130 -13.27 10.45 -7.35
N ARG A 131 -13.98 11.39 -7.96
CA ARG A 131 -14.17 11.48 -9.43
C ARG A 131 -12.88 11.64 -10.25
N LEU A 132 -11.77 12.02 -9.63
CA LEU A 132 -10.46 12.22 -10.29
C LEU A 132 -9.46 11.10 -9.98
N GLY A 133 -9.88 10.03 -9.30
CA GLY A 133 -8.98 8.99 -8.81
C GLY A 133 -8.28 9.41 -7.50
N ALA A 134 -7.35 8.58 -7.05
CA ALA A 134 -6.52 8.88 -5.88
C ALA A 134 -5.13 8.25 -5.97
N CYS A 135 -4.13 8.93 -5.39
CA CYS A 135 -2.87 8.33 -4.99
C CYS A 135 -2.81 8.34 -3.46
N ILE A 136 -2.63 7.17 -2.87
CA ILE A 136 -2.69 6.95 -1.42
C ILE A 136 -1.37 6.30 -1.00
N CYS A 137 -0.65 6.99 -0.13
CA CYS A 137 0.51 6.42 0.57
C CYS A 137 0.02 5.82 1.88
N TYR A 138 0.48 4.63 2.24
CA TYR A 138 0.12 4.05 3.54
C TYR A 138 1.25 3.26 4.15
N CYS A 139 1.14 3.15 5.47
CA CYS A 139 2.00 2.37 6.33
C CYS A 139 1.15 1.38 7.12
N TYR A 140 1.63 0.15 7.25
CA TYR A 140 1.16 -0.76 8.28
C TYR A 140 2.28 -0.99 9.29
N CYS A 141 1.91 -0.86 10.57
CA CYS A 141 2.75 -1.34 11.66
C CYS A 141 2.39 -2.81 11.87
N CYS A 142 3.31 -3.73 11.62
CA CYS A 142 3.18 -5.18 11.88
C CYS A 142 2.25 -6.04 10.98
N SER A 143 1.53 -5.49 9.99
CA SER A 143 0.76 -6.30 9.01
C SER A 143 1.11 -5.99 7.55
N CYS A 144 0.92 -6.98 6.67
CA CYS A 144 1.06 -6.80 5.22
C CYS A 144 -0.24 -7.17 4.52
N ALA A 145 -0.52 -6.47 3.42
CA ALA A 145 -1.70 -6.69 2.57
C ALA A 145 -1.33 -7.18 1.18
#